data_AF-A0A522W3R8-F1
#
_entry.id   AF-A0A522W3R8-F1
#
_cell.length_a   1.000
_cell.length_b   1.000
_cell.length_c   1.000
_cell.angle_alpha   90.00
_cell.angle_beta   90.00
_cell.angle_gamma   90.00
#
_symmetry.space_group_name_H-M   'P 1'
#
loop_
_entity.id
_entity.type
_entity.pdbx_description
1 polymer ?
#
loop_
_entity_poly.entity_id
_entity_poly.type
_entity_poly.pdbx_seq_one_letter_code
_entity_poly.pdbx_strand_id
1 'polypeptide(L)' 'MAMIVFYEKPGCSNNARQKQVLSQSGHDVVALDIRVQTWTPATLRPFFGA' A
#
# COMPACT_ATOMS: atom_id res chain seq x y z
N MET A 1 0.25 6.46 -15.71
CA MET A 1 1.40 5.81 -15.03
C MET A 1 1.74 6.61 -13.79
N ALA A 2 1.79 5.98 -12.62
CA ALA A 2 2.14 6.61 -11.35
C ALA A 2 2.89 5.61 -10.47
N MET A 3 3.75 6.11 -9.59
CA MET A 3 4.39 5.29 -8.56
C MET A 3 3.47 5.22 -7.34
N ILE A 4 3.10 4.00 -6.93
CA ILE A 4 2.20 3.74 -5.82
C ILE A 4 2.95 3.00 -4.73
N VAL A 5 3.07 3.62 -3.56
CA VAL A 5 3.48 2.91 -2.33
C VAL A 5 2.25 2.21 -1.76
N PHE A 6 2.25 0.89 -1.80
CA PHE A 6 1.14 0.06 -1.35
C PHE A 6 1.52 -0.67 -0.07
N TYR A 7 0.95 -0.25 1.05
CA TYR A 7 1.12 -0.95 2.33
C TYR A 7 0.21 -2.18 2.38
N GLU A 8 0.81 -3.37 2.35
CA GLU A 8 0.11 -4.64 2.37
C GLU A 8 0.33 -5.43 3.65
N LYS A 9 -0.58 -6.36 3.94
CA LYS A 9 -0.32 -7.44 4.90
C LYS A 9 0.10 -8.69 4.11
N PRO A 10 1.36 -9.16 4.22
CA PRO A 10 1.79 -10.39 3.55
C PRO A 10 0.88 -11.57 3.91
N GLY A 11 0.53 -12.37 2.90
CA GLY A 11 -0.41 -13.49 3.03
C GLY A 11 -1.90 -13.11 2.96
N CYS A 12 -2.24 -11.82 2.82
CA CYS A 12 -3.63 -11.40 2.60
C CYS A 12 -4.03 -11.53 1.12
N SER A 13 -4.94 -12.46 0.81
CA SER A 13 -5.42 -12.68 -0.56
C SER A 13 -6.05 -11.42 -1.18
N ASN A 14 -6.71 -10.58 -0.39
CA ASN A 14 -7.33 -9.36 -0.90
C ASN A 14 -6.28 -8.31 -1.29
N ASN A 15 -5.22 -8.12 -0.49
CA ASN A 15 -4.13 -7.22 -0.86
C ASN A 15 -3.41 -7.70 -2.13
N ALA A 16 -3.22 -9.02 -2.29
CA ALA A 16 -2.63 -9.57 -3.51
C ALA A 16 -3.45 -9.20 -4.76
N ARG A 17 -4.79 -9.32 -4.67
CA ARG A 17 -5.70 -8.90 -5.74
C ARG A 17 -5.62 -7.39 -6.01
N GLN A 18 -5.64 -6.56 -4.97
CA GLN A 18 -5.56 -5.10 -5.11
C GLN A 18 -4.25 -4.67 -5.78
N LYS A 19 -3.11 -5.22 -5.33
CA LYS A 19 -1.79 -4.99 -5.93
C LYS A 19 -1.77 -5.35 -7.41
N GLN A 20 -2.33 -6.51 -7.77
CA GLN A 20 -2.41 -6.96 -9.15
C GLN A 20 -3.24 -5.98 -10.02
N VAL A 21 -4.39 -5.52 -9.54
CA VAL A 21 -5.23 -4.53 -10.25
C VAL A 21 -4.45 -3.23 -10.50
N LEU A 22 -3.70 -2.74 -9.50
CA LEU A 22 -2.89 -1.53 -9.63
C LEU A 22 -1.79 -1.70 -10.70
N SER A 23 -1.04 -2.81 -10.66
CA SER A 23 -0.01 -3.10 -11.67
C SER A 23 -0.60 -3.27 -13.07
N GLN A 24 -1.71 -3.99 -13.21
CA GLN A 24 -2.41 -4.17 -14.49
C GLN A 24 -2.97 -2.86 -15.07
N SER A 25 -3.22 -1.86 -14.22
CA SER A 25 -3.64 -0.52 -14.66
C SER A 25 -2.48 0.34 -15.17
N GLY A 26 -1.24 -0.19 -15.21
CA GLY A 26 -0.06 0.52 -15.68
C GLY A 26 0.60 1.42 -14.63
N HIS A 27 0.48 1.06 -13.34
CA HIS A 27 1.19 1.72 -12.23
C HIS A 27 2.39 0.90 -11.78
N ASP A 28 3.43 1.60 -11.32
CA ASP A 28 4.57 0.98 -10.64
C ASP A 28 4.23 0.85 -9.15
N VAL A 29 4.06 -0.39 -8.68
CA VAL A 29 3.61 -0.66 -7.31
C VAL A 29 4.77 -1.14 -6.45
N VAL A 30 5.12 -0.32 -5.45
CA VAL A 30 6.08 -0.68 -4.41
C VAL A 30 5.31 -1.18 -3.19
N ALA A 31 5.33 -2.50 -2.98
CA ALA A 31 4.64 -3.12 -1.86
C ALA A 31 5.51 -3.14 -0.60
N LEU A 32 4.98 -2.67 0.52
CA LEU A 32 5.65 -2.65 1.83
C LEU A 32 4.79 -3.38 2.87
N ASP A 33 5.40 -4.19 3.75
CA ASP A 33 4.64 -4.84 4.85
C ASP A 33 4.22 -3.77 5.87
N ILE A 34 2.92 -3.59 6.04
CA ILE A 34 2.32 -2.61 6.95
C ILE A 34 2.65 -2.87 8.43
N ARG A 35 2.98 -4.12 8.80
CA ARG A 35 3.19 -4.55 10.19
C ARG A 35 4.57 -4.21 10.74
N VAL A 36 5.55 -3.99 9.85
CA VAL A 36 6.94 -3.72 10.22
C VAL A 36 7.30 -2.23 10.11
N GLN A 37 6.34 -1.39 9.72
CA GLN A 37 6.55 0.06 9.66
C GLN A 37 6.46 0.66 11.07
N THR A 38 7.38 1.57 11.38
CA THR A 38 7.38 2.33 12.64
C THR A 38 6.40 3.49 12.55
N TRP A 39 5.11 3.17 12.51
CA TRP A 39 4.06 4.18 12.41
C TRP A 39 4.08 5.13 13.62
N THR A 40 4.08 6.42 13.34
CA THR A 40 3.78 7.48 14.30
C THR A 40 2.43 8.12 13.97
N PRO A 41 1.76 8.79 14.93
CA PRO A 41 0.55 9.54 14.64
C PRO A 41 0.73 10.54 13.48
N ALA A 42 1.87 11.21 13.40
CA ALA A 42 2.19 12.15 12.32
C ALA A 42 2.28 11.46 10.95
N THR A 43 2.91 10.30 10.86
CA THR A 43 3.03 9.55 9.60
C THR A 43 1.71 8.90 9.16
N LEU A 44 0.80 8.60 10.11
CA LEU A 44 -0.49 8.01 9.81
C LEU A 44 -1.57 9.05 9.44
N ARG A 45 -1.48 10.27 10.00
CA ARG A 45 -2.47 11.34 9.78
C ARG A 45 -2.86 11.56 8.31
N PRO A 46 -1.93 11.54 7.33
CA PRO A 46 -2.29 11.71 5.91
C PRO A 46 -3.26 10.68 5.34
N PHE A 47 -3.37 9.49 5.95
CA PHE A 47 -4.23 8.40 5.46
C PHE A 47 -5.68 8.48 5.97
N PHE A 48 -5.96 9.31 6.97
CA PHE A 48 -7.26 9.34 7.65
C PHE A 48 -8.24 10.41 7.14
N GLY A 49 -7.94 11.05 6.00
CA GLY A 49 -8.73 12.18 5.50
C GLY A 49 -8.52 13.46 6.32
N ALA A 50 -9.14 14.55 5.86
CA ALA A 50 -9.10 15.85 6.54
C ALA A 50 -9.97 15.84 7.79
#